data_AF-A0AAW1QVG8-F1
#
_entry.id   AF-A0AAW1QVG8-F1
#
_cell.length_a   1.000
_cell.length_b   1.000
_cell.length_c   1.000
_cell.angle_alpha   90.00
_cell.angle_beta   90.00
_cell.angle_gamma   90.00
#
_symmetry.space_group_name_H-M   'P 1'
#
loop_
_entity.id
_entity.type
_entity.pdbx_description
1 polymer ?
#
loop_
_entity_poly.entity_id
_entity_poly.type
_entity_poly.pdbx_seq_one_letter_code
_entity_poly.pdbx_strand_id
1 'polypeptide(L)'
;MLKLQTPASLPTPLEHAASNFRWHARSPHRARCLPVRSQAKLSQLKDIKQKITQLAGPKNGLDRSPEQKQEIEGLIKQVEAKQRSPKKTDLLGTQWHLAYSTSQQSSGGKLGPFIGWVEQEFPADQPGKYINKLDLGLLKANLLAEYNYVANNKINVKFVDITFSLGPFKINRPFTNSGFWDITYVDDDFRILYTNKSNVFVMEKIQATRIKS
;
A
#
# COMPACT_ATOMS: atom_id res chain seq x y z
N MET A 1 -7.48 59.77 74.74
CA MET A 1 -7.78 60.32 73.39
C MET A 1 -9.01 59.57 72.87
N LEU A 2 -10.24 60.00 73.21
CA LEU A 2 -11.19 60.78 72.37
C LEU A 2 -11.25 60.27 70.91
N LYS A 3 -12.38 59.90 70.29
CA LYS A 3 -13.83 60.10 70.58
C LYS A 3 -14.66 59.05 69.78
N LEU A 4 -15.83 58.71 70.32
CA LEU A 4 -16.95 57.98 69.70
C LEU A 4 -17.53 58.72 68.48
N GLN A 5 -18.06 57.99 67.48
CA GLN A 5 -19.30 58.36 66.79
C GLN A 5 -19.91 57.23 65.94
N THR A 6 -21.23 57.37 65.77
CA THR A 6 -22.33 56.44 65.51
C THR A 6 -22.69 56.25 64.01
N PRO A 7 -23.73 55.45 63.64
CA PRO A 7 -23.90 54.81 62.31
C PRO A 7 -24.82 55.58 61.34
N ALA A 8 -24.86 55.15 60.06
CA ALA A 8 -25.85 55.56 59.05
C ALA A 8 -25.93 54.47 57.95
N SER A 9 -27.01 53.67 57.89
CA SER A 9 -28.23 53.82 57.06
C SER A 9 -28.07 53.40 55.59
N LEU A 10 -28.92 52.44 55.19
CA LEU A 10 -29.10 51.88 53.85
C LEU A 10 -29.49 52.93 52.80
N PRO A 11 -29.19 52.65 51.52
CA PRO A 11 -30.23 52.78 50.50
C PRO A 11 -30.40 51.51 49.65
N THR A 12 -31.66 51.19 49.36
CA THR A 12 -32.14 50.43 48.19
C THR A 12 -32.95 51.39 47.32
N PRO A 13 -33.34 51.05 46.08
CA PRO A 13 -32.71 50.23 45.03
C PRO A 13 -32.62 51.03 43.71
N LEU A 14 -32.04 50.46 42.64
CA LEU A 14 -32.36 50.67 41.21
C LEU A 14 -31.34 49.83 40.42
N GLU A 15 -31.68 48.60 40.02
CA GLU A 15 -32.23 48.22 38.71
C GLU A 15 -31.15 47.97 37.62
N HIS A 16 -31.34 46.85 36.92
CA HIS A 16 -30.75 46.46 35.63
C HIS A 16 -29.27 46.01 35.57
N ALA A 17 -29.07 44.68 35.54
CA ALA A 17 -28.80 43.95 34.29
C ALA A 17 -28.52 42.46 34.58
N ALA A 18 -29.48 41.61 34.21
CA ALA A 18 -29.28 40.16 34.18
C ALA A 18 -28.34 39.80 33.00
N SER A 19 -27.15 39.28 33.30
CA SER A 19 -26.28 38.62 32.32
C SER A 19 -26.46 37.11 32.39
N ASN A 20 -27.05 36.55 31.34
CA ASN A 20 -27.25 35.12 31.17
C ASN A 20 -25.92 34.39 30.99
N PHE A 21 -25.43 33.72 32.03
CA PHE A 21 -24.34 32.76 31.93
C PHE A 21 -24.85 31.47 31.26
N ARG A 22 -24.56 31.30 29.97
CA ARG A 22 -24.76 30.03 29.25
C ARG A 22 -23.63 29.06 29.59
N TRP A 23 -24.00 27.94 30.19
CA TRP A 23 -23.15 26.77 30.35
C TRP A 23 -22.79 26.20 28.97
N HIS A 24 -21.53 26.35 28.54
CA HIS A 24 -21.01 25.59 27.40
C HIS A 24 -20.62 24.19 27.88
N ALA A 25 -21.54 23.24 27.73
CA ALA A 25 -21.21 21.82 27.79
C ALA A 25 -20.18 21.50 26.69
N ARG A 26 -18.97 21.12 27.10
CA ARG A 26 -17.95 20.55 26.21
C ARG A 26 -18.50 19.23 25.67
N SER A 27 -18.85 19.22 24.39
CA SER A 27 -19.36 18.03 23.71
C SER A 27 -18.26 16.96 23.65
N PRO A 28 -18.54 15.71 24.02
CA PRO A 28 -17.55 14.64 23.97
C PRO A 28 -17.18 14.33 22.51
N HIS A 29 -15.93 13.94 22.31
CA HIS A 29 -15.32 13.61 21.04
C HIS A 29 -16.26 12.82 20.11
N ARG A 30 -16.71 13.47 19.03
CA ARG A 30 -17.50 12.86 17.97
C ARG A 30 -16.62 11.84 17.24
N ALA A 31 -16.80 10.55 17.53
CA ALA A 31 -16.25 9.49 16.71
C ALA A 31 -16.67 9.74 15.26
N ARG A 32 -15.70 9.95 14.35
CA ARG A 32 -15.96 10.14 12.92
C ARG A 32 -16.39 8.80 12.31
N CYS A 33 -17.68 8.51 12.38
CA CYS A 33 -18.27 7.45 11.56
C CYS A 33 -18.23 7.90 10.09
N LEU A 34 -17.64 7.07 9.22
CA LEU A 34 -17.69 7.27 7.78
C LEU A 34 -19.15 7.19 7.30
N PRO A 35 -19.58 8.03 6.35
CA PRO A 35 -20.94 7.94 5.81
C PRO A 35 -21.16 6.58 5.12
N VAL A 36 -22.33 5.97 5.28
CA VAL A 36 -22.68 4.62 4.78
C VAL A 36 -22.30 4.41 3.31
N ARG A 37 -22.52 5.42 2.45
CA ARG A 37 -22.15 5.37 1.02
C ARG A 37 -20.64 5.23 0.77
N SER A 38 -19.81 5.79 1.65
CA SER A 38 -18.35 5.65 1.56
C SER A 38 -17.90 4.27 2.04
N GLN A 39 -18.52 3.72 3.07
CA GLN A 39 -18.26 2.36 3.56
C GLN A 39 -18.62 1.31 2.50
N ALA A 40 -19.78 1.43 1.85
CA ALA A 40 -20.20 0.53 0.77
C ALA A 40 -19.26 0.53 -0.45
N LYS A 41 -18.67 1.70 -0.78
CA LYS A 41 -17.68 1.80 -1.85
C LYS A 41 -16.35 1.14 -1.48
N LEU A 42 -15.91 1.30 -0.24
CA LEU A 42 -14.68 0.67 0.27
C LEU A 42 -14.83 -0.84 0.36
N SER A 43 -15.99 -1.34 0.80
CA SER A 43 -16.26 -2.78 0.82
C SER A 43 -16.27 -3.36 -0.60
N GLN A 44 -16.96 -2.71 -1.54
CA GLN A 44 -16.97 -3.16 -2.94
C GLN A 44 -15.56 -3.23 -3.55
N LEU A 45 -14.71 -2.24 -3.28
CA LEU A 45 -13.33 -2.24 -3.78
C LEU A 45 -12.51 -3.39 -3.18
N LYS A 46 -12.67 -3.64 -1.88
CA LYS A 46 -12.05 -4.76 -1.20
C LYS A 46 -12.48 -6.10 -1.82
N ASP A 47 -13.77 -6.26 -2.10
CA ASP A 47 -14.31 -7.49 -2.70
C ASP A 47 -13.74 -7.71 -4.11
N ILE A 48 -13.59 -6.65 -4.91
CA ILE A 48 -12.97 -6.74 -6.25
C ILE A 48 -11.51 -7.19 -6.17
N LYS A 49 -10.72 -6.61 -5.26
CA LYS A 49 -9.32 -7.01 -5.04
C LYS A 49 -9.20 -8.47 -4.62
N GLN A 50 -10.06 -8.91 -3.69
CA GLN A 50 -10.10 -10.31 -3.25
C GLN A 50 -10.50 -11.24 -4.40
N LYS A 51 -11.44 -10.83 -5.25
CA LYS A 51 -11.81 -11.62 -6.43
C LYS A 51 -10.66 -11.76 -7.42
N ILE A 52 -9.86 -10.70 -7.64
CA ILE A 52 -8.65 -10.76 -8.48
C ILE A 52 -7.68 -11.82 -7.95
N THR A 53 -7.38 -11.80 -6.65
CA THR A 53 -6.38 -12.71 -6.05
C THR A 53 -6.88 -14.15 -6.01
N GLN A 54 -8.16 -14.36 -5.69
CA GLN A 54 -8.78 -15.69 -5.72
C GLN A 54 -8.82 -16.29 -7.13
N LEU A 55 -9.17 -15.50 -8.15
CA LEU A 55 -9.17 -15.98 -9.54
C LEU A 55 -7.76 -16.25 -10.05
N ALA A 56 -6.77 -15.44 -9.67
CA ALA A 56 -5.37 -15.66 -10.07
C ALA A 56 -4.79 -16.95 -9.49
N GLY A 57 -5.16 -17.29 -8.25
CA GLY A 57 -4.69 -18.50 -7.57
C GLY A 57 -3.18 -18.48 -7.25
N PRO A 58 -2.60 -19.61 -6.82
CA PRO A 58 -1.26 -19.65 -6.22
C PRO A 58 -0.10 -19.53 -7.22
N LYS A 59 -0.39 -19.49 -8.53
CA LYS A 59 0.62 -19.48 -9.60
C LYS A 59 0.66 -18.13 -10.33
N ASN A 60 0.38 -17.05 -9.60
CA ASN A 60 0.40 -15.68 -10.10
C ASN A 60 -0.52 -15.48 -11.34
N GLY A 61 -1.56 -16.29 -11.49
CA GLY A 61 -2.44 -16.28 -12.67
C GLY A 61 -1.87 -16.89 -13.95
N LEU A 62 -0.64 -17.42 -13.95
CA LEU A 62 0.04 -17.84 -15.18
C LEU A 62 -0.58 -19.09 -15.82
N ASP A 63 -1.13 -19.98 -15.00
CA ASP A 63 -1.78 -21.22 -15.39
C ASP A 63 -3.28 -21.06 -15.70
N ARG A 64 -3.82 -19.83 -15.64
CA ARG A 64 -5.23 -19.54 -15.90
C ARG A 64 -5.57 -19.60 -17.38
N SER A 65 -6.82 -19.97 -17.67
CA SER A 65 -7.36 -19.99 -19.04
C SER A 65 -7.43 -18.56 -19.61
N PRO A 66 -7.52 -18.40 -20.95
CA PRO A 66 -7.71 -17.10 -21.57
C PRO A 66 -8.93 -16.33 -21.03
N GLU A 67 -10.04 -17.04 -20.79
CA GLU A 67 -11.29 -16.47 -20.28
C GLU A 67 -11.12 -15.97 -18.84
N GLN A 68 -10.44 -16.74 -18.00
CA GLN A 68 -10.12 -16.34 -16.62
C GLN A 68 -9.19 -15.12 -16.59
N LYS A 69 -8.18 -15.09 -17.47
CA LYS A 69 -7.27 -13.94 -17.60
C LYS A 69 -8.05 -12.70 -18.03
N GLN A 70 -8.95 -12.82 -19.00
CA GLN A 70 -9.81 -11.74 -19.43
C GLN A 70 -10.75 -11.24 -18.31
N GLU A 71 -11.29 -12.14 -17.49
CA GLU A 71 -12.08 -11.76 -16.31
C GLU A 71 -11.23 -10.96 -15.31
N ILE A 72 -10.02 -11.44 -14.99
CA ILE A 72 -9.09 -10.74 -14.08
C ILE A 72 -8.72 -9.35 -14.64
N GLU A 73 -8.43 -9.24 -15.93
CA GLU A 73 -8.15 -7.96 -16.59
C GLU A 73 -9.34 -6.99 -16.51
N GLY A 74 -10.56 -7.49 -16.63
CA GLY A 74 -11.78 -6.71 -16.43
C GLY A 74 -11.91 -6.17 -15.00
N LEU A 75 -11.52 -6.96 -13.99
CA LEU A 75 -11.51 -6.53 -12.59
C LEU A 75 -10.39 -5.52 -12.30
N ILE A 76 -9.21 -5.72 -12.87
CA ILE A 76 -8.07 -4.77 -12.78
C ILE A 76 -8.50 -3.38 -13.26
N LYS A 77 -9.14 -3.30 -14.44
CA LYS A 77 -9.64 -2.03 -14.99
C LYS A 77 -10.65 -1.34 -14.06
N GLN A 78 -11.47 -2.11 -13.34
CA GLN A 78 -12.42 -1.55 -12.36
C GLN A 78 -11.73 -0.96 -11.13
N VAL A 79 -10.62 -1.55 -10.69
CA VAL A 79 -9.78 -1.03 -9.59
C VAL A 79 -9.08 0.24 -10.04
N GLU A 80 -8.44 0.24 -11.20
CA GLU A 80 -7.74 1.41 -11.77
C GLU A 80 -8.66 2.61 -11.98
N ALA A 81 -9.91 2.36 -12.41
CA ALA A 81 -10.91 3.41 -12.57
C ALA A 81 -11.24 4.16 -11.26
N LYS A 82 -10.86 3.63 -10.08
CA LYS A 82 -11.00 4.33 -8.79
C LYS A 82 -9.91 5.36 -8.53
N GLN A 83 -8.79 5.31 -9.26
CA GLN A 83 -7.64 6.17 -9.04
C GLN A 83 -7.05 6.67 -10.37
N ARG A 84 -7.56 7.80 -10.87
CA ARG A 84 -7.09 8.40 -12.14
C ARG A 84 -5.65 8.90 -12.12
N SER A 85 -5.15 9.27 -10.94
CA SER A 85 -3.79 9.80 -10.76
C SER A 85 -3.17 9.16 -9.53
N PRO A 86 -2.48 8.02 -9.70
CA PRO A 86 -1.83 7.34 -8.60
C PRO A 86 -0.79 8.23 -7.93
N LYS A 87 -0.84 8.25 -6.59
CA LYS A 87 0.08 9.05 -5.79
C LYS A 87 1.43 8.36 -5.75
N LYS A 88 2.49 9.17 -5.68
CA LYS A 88 3.81 8.66 -5.31
C LYS A 88 3.69 7.94 -3.96
N THR A 89 4.06 6.67 -3.95
CA THR A 89 4.04 5.83 -2.76
C THR A 89 5.44 5.72 -2.20
N ASP A 90 5.58 5.75 -0.88
CA ASP A 90 6.86 5.38 -0.27
C ASP A 90 6.99 3.86 -0.25
N LEU A 91 7.96 3.34 -1.00
CA LEU A 91 8.24 1.92 -1.07
C LEU A 91 9.29 1.50 -0.04
N LEU A 92 10.02 2.44 0.59
CA LEU A 92 11.11 2.10 1.48
C LEU A 92 10.61 1.29 2.70
N GLY A 93 11.29 0.19 3.01
CA GLY A 93 10.92 -0.70 4.11
C GLY A 93 9.67 -1.55 3.85
N THR A 94 9.19 -1.64 2.61
CA THR A 94 8.01 -2.44 2.26
C THR A 94 8.39 -3.77 1.59
N GLN A 95 7.52 -4.77 1.77
CA GLN A 95 7.60 -6.05 1.08
C GLN A 95 6.26 -6.33 0.42
N TRP A 96 6.30 -6.94 -0.76
CA TRP A 96 5.12 -7.19 -1.59
C TRP A 96 5.19 -8.55 -2.26
N HIS A 97 4.09 -9.29 -2.24
CA HIS A 97 3.91 -10.53 -2.96
C HIS A 97 3.21 -10.28 -4.30
N LEU A 98 3.60 -11.02 -5.35
CA LEU A 98 2.96 -10.98 -6.67
C LEU A 98 1.69 -11.85 -6.69
N ALA A 99 0.52 -11.23 -6.61
CA ALA A 99 -0.76 -11.94 -6.69
C ALA A 99 -1.14 -12.34 -8.13
N TYR A 100 -0.83 -11.51 -9.12
CA TYR A 100 -1.15 -11.78 -10.52
C TYR A 100 -0.11 -11.15 -11.46
N SER A 101 0.23 -11.84 -12.55
CA SER A 101 1.00 -11.28 -13.66
C SER A 101 0.63 -11.88 -15.01
N THR A 102 0.77 -11.08 -16.06
CA THR A 102 0.77 -11.59 -17.44
C THR A 102 2.17 -11.96 -17.95
N SER A 103 3.22 -11.71 -17.17
CA SER A 103 4.60 -11.99 -17.55
C SER A 103 4.90 -13.49 -17.56
N GLN A 104 5.20 -14.04 -18.74
CA GLN A 104 5.65 -15.43 -18.90
C GLN A 104 7.15 -15.63 -18.64
N GLN A 105 7.83 -14.66 -18.03
CA GLN A 105 9.26 -14.67 -17.70
C GLN A 105 9.49 -14.83 -16.19
N SER A 106 10.76 -14.87 -15.76
CA SER A 106 11.16 -15.02 -14.37
C SER A 106 10.53 -13.98 -13.44
N SER A 107 10.34 -12.75 -13.92
CA SER A 107 9.68 -11.67 -13.16
C SER A 107 8.21 -11.95 -12.84
N GLY A 108 7.52 -12.77 -13.64
CA GLY A 108 6.18 -13.26 -13.35
C GLY A 108 6.16 -14.54 -12.49
N GLY A 109 7.34 -15.04 -12.12
CA GLY A 109 7.51 -16.25 -11.33
C GLY A 109 7.77 -17.52 -12.12
N LYS A 110 7.94 -17.43 -13.45
CA LYS A 110 8.12 -18.60 -14.31
C LYS A 110 9.59 -18.81 -14.68
N LEU A 111 10.13 -19.99 -14.34
CA LEU A 111 11.45 -20.44 -14.79
C LEU A 111 11.33 -21.86 -15.33
N GLY A 112 11.35 -21.98 -16.67
CA GLY A 112 11.06 -23.25 -17.34
C GLY A 112 9.63 -23.76 -17.01
N PRO A 113 9.46 -25.04 -16.61
CA PRO A 113 8.14 -25.58 -16.24
C PRO A 113 7.71 -25.17 -14.82
N PHE A 114 8.59 -24.55 -14.04
CA PHE A 114 8.32 -24.22 -12.64
C PHE A 114 7.73 -22.82 -12.51
N ILE A 115 6.72 -22.71 -11.64
CA ILE A 115 6.14 -21.43 -11.22
C ILE A 115 6.37 -21.31 -9.73
N GLY A 116 7.04 -20.23 -9.33
CA GLY A 116 7.45 -19.97 -7.96
C GLY A 116 6.74 -18.79 -7.33
N TRP A 117 7.00 -18.65 -6.03
CA TRP A 117 6.56 -17.51 -5.26
C TRP A 117 7.43 -16.30 -5.59
N VAL A 118 6.81 -15.16 -5.86
CA VAL A 118 7.51 -13.92 -6.18
C VAL A 118 7.24 -12.86 -5.13
N GLU A 119 8.33 -12.25 -4.66
CA GLU A 119 8.29 -11.12 -3.75
C GLU A 119 9.12 -9.95 -4.28
N GLN A 120 8.76 -8.74 -3.86
CA GLN A 120 9.55 -7.53 -4.02
C GLN A 120 9.81 -6.94 -2.65
N GLU A 121 11.09 -6.87 -2.29
CA GLU A 121 11.54 -6.25 -1.06
C GLU A 121 12.24 -4.93 -1.36
N PHE A 122 11.87 -3.90 -0.60
CA PHE A 122 12.49 -2.58 -0.61
C PHE A 122 13.14 -2.38 0.76
N PRO A 123 14.46 -2.66 0.92
CA PRO A 123 15.11 -2.64 2.22
C PRO A 123 15.10 -1.23 2.84
N ALA A 124 14.76 -1.12 4.12
CA ALA A 124 14.67 0.17 4.82
C ALA A 124 16.01 0.92 4.91
N ASP A 125 17.11 0.17 4.94
CA ASP A 125 18.49 0.62 5.09
C ASP A 125 19.19 0.91 3.76
N GLN A 126 18.55 0.62 2.62
CA GLN A 126 19.14 0.79 1.29
C GLN A 126 18.19 1.56 0.35
N PRO A 127 18.02 2.87 0.54
CA PRO A 127 17.20 3.70 -0.33
C PRO A 127 17.59 3.58 -1.80
N GLY A 128 16.60 3.51 -2.68
CA GLY A 128 16.82 3.36 -4.11
C GLY A 128 17.21 1.95 -4.56
N LYS A 129 17.19 0.95 -3.67
CA LYS A 129 17.36 -0.46 -4.04
C LYS A 129 16.09 -1.27 -3.79
N TYR A 130 15.85 -2.26 -4.64
CA TYR A 130 14.86 -3.30 -4.37
C TYR A 130 15.37 -4.65 -4.86
N ILE A 131 14.81 -5.72 -4.30
CA ILE A 131 15.15 -7.10 -4.61
C ILE A 131 13.89 -7.80 -5.09
N ASN A 132 13.91 -8.31 -6.33
CA ASN A 132 12.88 -9.25 -6.79
C ASN A 132 13.33 -10.68 -6.42
N LYS A 133 12.58 -11.33 -5.53
CA LYS A 133 12.86 -12.68 -5.08
C LYS A 133 11.94 -13.66 -5.79
N LEU A 134 12.52 -14.73 -6.31
CA LEU A 134 11.82 -15.89 -6.85
C LEU A 134 12.20 -17.10 -6.02
N ASP A 135 11.20 -17.73 -5.39
CA ASP A 135 11.35 -18.97 -4.62
C ASP A 135 10.70 -20.14 -5.35
N LEU A 136 11.52 -21.12 -5.75
CA LEU A 136 11.12 -22.38 -6.36
C LEU A 136 11.42 -23.57 -5.43
N GLY A 137 11.49 -23.33 -4.12
CA GLY A 137 11.87 -24.31 -3.10
C GLY A 137 13.38 -24.36 -2.91
N LEU A 138 14.03 -25.45 -3.33
CA LEU A 138 15.48 -25.61 -3.20
C LEU A 138 16.25 -24.58 -4.03
N LEU A 139 15.69 -24.18 -5.18
CA LEU A 139 16.24 -23.14 -6.05
C LEU A 139 15.58 -21.80 -5.74
N LYS A 140 16.38 -20.78 -5.48
CA LYS A 140 15.93 -19.40 -5.31
C LYS A 140 16.73 -18.47 -6.21
N ALA A 141 16.12 -17.39 -6.65
CA ALA A 141 16.80 -16.33 -7.38
C ALA A 141 16.45 -14.96 -6.79
N ASN A 142 17.47 -14.17 -6.47
CA ASN A 142 17.31 -12.80 -6.02
C ASN A 142 17.90 -11.88 -7.09
N LEU A 143 17.08 -11.02 -7.66
CA LEU A 143 17.46 -10.05 -8.67
C LEU A 143 17.50 -8.67 -8.00
N LEU A 144 18.72 -8.16 -7.76
CA LEU A 144 18.92 -6.83 -7.20
C LEU A 144 18.74 -5.79 -8.29
N ALA A 145 18.04 -4.72 -7.96
CA ALA A 145 17.92 -3.57 -8.83
C ALA A 145 18.03 -2.27 -8.06
N GLU A 146 18.46 -1.25 -8.78
CA GLU A 146 18.29 0.15 -8.40
C GLU A 146 16.99 0.68 -8.99
N TYR A 147 16.32 1.57 -8.27
CA TYR A 147 15.11 2.22 -8.74
C TYR A 147 15.09 3.71 -8.40
N ASN A 148 14.49 4.51 -9.27
CA ASN A 148 14.28 5.93 -9.05
C ASN A 148 12.94 6.38 -9.62
N TYR A 149 12.23 7.24 -8.89
CA TYR A 149 11.03 7.90 -9.40
C TYR A 149 11.40 8.92 -10.46
N VAL A 150 10.76 8.84 -11.63
CA VAL A 150 10.87 9.84 -12.70
C VAL A 150 9.57 10.64 -12.89
N ALA A 151 8.46 10.15 -12.32
CA ALA A 151 7.22 10.86 -12.14
C ALA A 151 6.51 10.33 -10.88
N ASN A 152 5.31 10.84 -10.56
CA ASN A 152 4.55 10.37 -9.39
C ASN A 152 4.23 8.87 -9.45
N ASN A 153 3.97 8.35 -10.64
CA ASN A 153 3.57 6.97 -10.89
C ASN A 153 4.60 6.16 -11.69
N LYS A 154 5.67 6.80 -12.19
CA LYS A 154 6.66 6.14 -13.04
C LYS A 154 7.99 5.98 -12.32
N ILE A 155 8.49 4.75 -12.32
CA ILE A 155 9.74 4.34 -11.68
C ILE A 155 10.64 3.74 -12.76
N ASN A 156 11.86 4.24 -12.89
CA ASN A 156 12.89 3.54 -13.65
C ASN A 156 13.52 2.47 -12.77
N VAL A 157 13.81 1.33 -13.38
CA VAL A 157 14.43 0.17 -12.74
C VAL A 157 15.67 -0.23 -13.53
N LYS A 158 16.79 -0.42 -12.84
CA LYS A 158 18.04 -0.92 -13.40
C LYS A 158 18.49 -2.13 -12.61
N PHE A 159 18.45 -3.29 -13.24
CA PHE A 159 18.96 -4.53 -12.66
C PHE A 159 20.49 -4.50 -12.63
N VAL A 160 21.05 -4.97 -11.51
CA VAL A 160 22.49 -4.88 -11.22
C VAL A 160 23.11 -6.27 -11.18
N ASP A 161 22.57 -7.14 -10.33
CA ASP A 161 23.05 -8.51 -10.18
C ASP A 161 21.90 -9.48 -9.99
N ILE A 162 22.19 -10.74 -10.27
CA ILE A 162 21.32 -11.86 -9.95
C ILE A 162 22.08 -12.87 -9.12
N THR A 163 21.47 -13.28 -8.02
CA THR A 163 21.99 -14.31 -7.12
C THR A 163 21.09 -15.53 -7.18
N PHE A 164 21.63 -16.65 -7.66
CA PHE A 164 20.98 -17.95 -7.58
C PHE A 164 21.44 -18.67 -6.33
N SER A 165 20.51 -19.27 -5.58
CA SER A 165 20.79 -20.08 -4.41
C SER A 165 20.22 -21.48 -4.59
N LEU A 166 21.02 -22.51 -4.32
CA LEU A 166 20.61 -23.90 -4.26
C LEU A 166 21.01 -24.46 -2.89
N GLY A 167 20.08 -24.45 -1.93
CA GLY A 167 20.41 -24.75 -0.53
C GLY A 167 21.51 -23.83 0.03
N PRO A 168 22.64 -24.37 0.52
CA PRO A 168 23.75 -23.55 1.04
C PRO A 168 24.59 -22.89 -0.07
N PHE A 169 24.49 -23.36 -1.31
CA PHE A 169 25.31 -22.87 -2.41
C PHE A 169 24.70 -21.60 -3.02
N LYS A 170 25.53 -20.59 -3.26
CA LYS A 170 25.12 -19.32 -3.86
C LYS A 170 26.06 -18.94 -4.99
N ILE A 171 25.49 -18.49 -6.11
CA ILE A 171 26.23 -17.95 -7.25
C ILE A 171 25.64 -16.59 -7.57
N ASN A 172 26.48 -15.55 -7.53
CA ASN A 172 26.15 -14.20 -7.95
C ASN A 172 26.76 -13.92 -9.33
N ARG A 173 26.01 -13.27 -10.21
CA ARG A 173 26.45 -12.83 -11.54
C ARG A 173 25.98 -11.41 -11.81
N PRO A 174 26.78 -10.58 -12.49
CA PRO A 174 26.30 -9.32 -13.05
C PRO A 174 25.12 -9.58 -13.98
N PHE A 175 24.08 -8.76 -13.88
CA PHE A 175 22.90 -8.83 -14.73
C PHE A 175 22.43 -7.43 -15.07
N THR A 176 22.88 -6.93 -16.22
CA THR A 176 22.56 -5.58 -16.67
C THR A 176 21.34 -5.60 -17.56
N ASN A 177 20.23 -5.10 -17.05
CA ASN A 177 19.02 -4.84 -17.83
C ASN A 177 18.28 -3.66 -17.19
N SER A 178 17.40 -3.01 -17.93
CA SER A 178 16.62 -1.88 -17.42
C SER A 178 15.19 -1.90 -17.93
N GLY A 179 14.34 -1.16 -17.24
CA GLY A 179 12.95 -0.98 -17.60
C GLY A 179 12.33 0.15 -16.82
N PHE A 180 11.01 0.25 -16.94
CA PHE A 180 10.23 1.13 -16.09
C PHE A 180 9.00 0.39 -15.58
N TRP A 181 8.49 0.86 -14.45
CA TRP A 181 7.18 0.57 -13.94
C TRP A 181 6.30 1.79 -14.05
N ASP A 182 5.07 1.59 -14.50
CA ASP A 182 4.00 2.57 -14.47
C ASP A 182 2.92 2.07 -13.51
N ILE A 183 2.88 2.66 -12.32
CA ILE A 183 1.92 2.31 -11.27
C ILE A 183 0.58 2.94 -11.64
N THR A 184 -0.45 2.15 -11.86
CA THR A 184 -1.79 2.63 -12.25
C THR A 184 -2.75 2.69 -11.07
N TYR A 185 -2.47 1.93 -10.01
CA TYR A 185 -3.23 1.95 -8.77
C TYR A 185 -2.32 1.61 -7.59
N VAL A 186 -2.53 2.27 -6.45
CA VAL A 186 -1.82 1.95 -5.20
C VAL A 186 -2.58 2.47 -4.00
N ASP A 187 -2.71 1.60 -2.99
CA ASP A 187 -3.10 1.95 -1.64
C ASP A 187 -2.31 1.13 -0.59
N ASP A 188 -2.84 1.03 0.63
CA ASP A 188 -2.10 0.52 1.79
C ASP A 188 -1.64 -0.92 1.65
N ASP A 189 -2.40 -1.76 0.94
CA ASP A 189 -2.19 -3.20 0.83
C ASP A 189 -2.13 -3.72 -0.60
N PHE A 190 -2.39 -2.89 -1.61
CA PHE A 190 -2.53 -3.35 -2.98
C PHE A 190 -1.96 -2.34 -3.98
N ARG A 191 -1.29 -2.85 -5.01
CA ARG A 191 -0.84 -2.02 -6.13
C ARG A 191 -0.89 -2.75 -7.46
N ILE A 192 -1.11 -1.98 -8.51
CA ILE A 192 -1.13 -2.43 -9.90
C ILE A 192 -0.08 -1.62 -10.64
N LEU A 193 0.79 -2.30 -11.38
CA LEU A 193 1.78 -1.66 -12.23
C LEU A 193 1.92 -2.36 -13.56
N TYR A 194 2.32 -1.60 -14.58
CA TYR A 194 2.72 -2.12 -15.88
C TYR A 194 4.22 -1.98 -16.08
N THR A 195 4.81 -2.98 -16.70
CA THR A 195 6.22 -2.98 -17.08
C THR A 195 6.42 -2.39 -18.48
N ASN A 196 7.67 -2.09 -18.84
CA ASN A 196 8.05 -1.69 -20.20
C ASN A 196 7.76 -2.74 -21.28
N LYS A 197 7.44 -3.98 -20.91
CA LYS A 197 7.01 -5.06 -21.82
C LYS A 197 5.48 -5.24 -21.84
N SER A 198 4.72 -4.24 -21.39
CA SER A 198 3.25 -4.25 -21.31
C SER A 198 2.67 -5.38 -20.45
N ASN A 199 3.47 -6.00 -19.57
CA ASN A 199 2.95 -6.96 -18.58
C ASN A 199 2.37 -6.21 -17.39
N VAL A 200 1.22 -6.66 -16.91
CA VAL A 200 0.61 -6.19 -15.66
C VAL A 200 1.11 -7.01 -14.49
N PHE A 201 1.30 -6.34 -13.36
CA PHE A 201 1.70 -6.91 -12.09
C PHE A 201 0.72 -6.39 -11.04
N VAL A 202 0.02 -7.30 -10.38
CA VAL A 202 -0.81 -7.02 -9.22
C VAL A 202 -0.05 -7.51 -8.00
N MET A 203 0.17 -6.62 -7.04
CA MET A 203 0.97 -6.91 -5.85
C MET A 203 0.16 -6.67 -4.59
N GLU A 204 0.26 -7.59 -3.64
CA GLU A 204 -0.27 -7.44 -2.28
C GLU A 204 0.87 -7.16 -1.31
N LYS A 205 0.66 -6.21 -0.40
CA LYS A 205 1.67 -5.87 0.61
C LYS A 205 1.77 -7.00 1.62
N ILE A 206 2.98 -7.48 1.86
CA ILE A 206 3.26 -8.42 2.95
C ILE A 206 3.24 -7.60 4.22
N GLN A 207 2.24 -7.80 5.07
CA GLN A 207 2.22 -7.16 6.37
C GLN A 207 3.38 -7.69 7.20
N ALA A 208 4.17 -6.77 7.76
CA ALA A 208 5.19 -7.16 8.72
C ALA A 208 4.50 -7.88 9.89
N THR A 209 4.75 -9.17 10.03
CA THR A 209 4.37 -9.90 11.24
C THR A 209 5.02 -9.15 12.40
N ARG A 210 4.24 -8.44 13.22
CA ARG A 210 4.73 -7.95 14.51
C ARG A 210 5.14 -9.18 15.29
N ILE A 211 6.44 -9.45 15.35
CA ILE A 211 6.99 -10.30 16.39
C ILE A 211 6.65 -9.56 17.68
N LYS A 212 5.66 -10.07 18.41
CA LYS A 212 5.42 -9.63 19.78
C LYS A 212 6.69 -9.99 20.55
N SER A 213 7.50 -8.98 20.88
CA SER A 213 8.50 -9.05 21.94
C SER A 213 7.82 -9.35 23.27
#